data_AF-A0A9Q1N1T0-F1
#
_entry.id   AF-A0A9Q1N1T0-F1
#
_cell.length_a   1.000
_cell.length_b   1.000
_cell.length_c   1.000
_cell.angle_alpha   90.00
_cell.angle_beta   90.00
_cell.angle_gamma   90.00
#
_symmetry.space_group_name_H-M   'P 1'
#
loop_
_entity.id
_entity.type
_entity.pdbx_description
1 polymer ?
#
loop_
_entity_poly.entity_id
_entity_poly.type
_entity_poly.pdbx_seq_one_letter_code
_entity_poly.pdbx_strand_id
1 'polypeptide(L)'
;MRMKLRSSSADDGSPDAPLIEGIIIIGYDICMQLYEKELLTDSSYQHIYGLQGAGFNAQQLAVVAGLHGWRDVIARAEDESTGYVLPNKTLTEIAKQMPLTTNKLKRSMKSKHPYVERNLAAVVSIIKYSVQNSAAYEAAVEHLKERRLESS
;
A
#
# COMPACT_ATOMS: atom_id res chain seq x y z
N MET A 1 3.17 36.79 3.87
CA MET A 1 4.15 35.91 3.19
C MET A 1 4.36 36.29 1.71
N ARG A 2 3.29 36.53 0.91
CA ARG A 2 3.39 37.04 -0.48
C ARG A 2 4.26 38.30 -0.69
N MET A 3 4.31 39.20 0.30
CA MET A 3 5.07 40.47 0.14
C MET A 3 6.58 40.34 0.32
N LYS A 4 7.09 39.35 1.06
CA LYS A 4 8.54 39.21 1.31
C LYS A 4 9.29 38.55 0.14
N LEU A 5 8.65 37.63 -0.58
CA LEU A 5 9.25 37.01 -1.77
C LEU A 5 9.28 37.97 -2.96
N ARG A 6 8.26 38.83 -3.09
CA ARG A 6 8.16 39.82 -4.18
C ARG A 6 8.98 41.09 -3.91
N SER A 7 9.23 41.45 -2.65
CA SER A 7 10.12 42.58 -2.32
C SER A 7 11.58 42.33 -2.67
N SER A 8 12.01 41.07 -2.75
CA SER A 8 13.35 40.69 -3.23
C SER A 8 13.47 40.68 -4.76
N SER A 9 12.36 40.83 -5.49
CA SER A 9 12.31 40.78 -6.96
C SER A 9 12.24 42.15 -7.64
N ALA A 10 12.37 43.25 -6.88
CA ALA A 10 12.36 44.60 -7.44
C ALA A 10 13.73 45.03 -7.97
N ASP A 11 14.69 44.11 -8.05
CA ASP A 11 15.98 44.32 -8.72
C ASP A 11 15.96 43.48 -10.02
N ASP A 12 15.76 44.16 -11.14
CA ASP A 12 15.44 43.63 -12.48
C ASP A 12 16.60 42.84 -13.15
N GLY A 13 17.59 42.44 -12.35
CA GLY A 13 18.75 41.62 -12.73
C GLY A 13 19.08 40.50 -11.75
N SER A 14 18.20 40.23 -10.78
CA SER A 14 18.40 39.16 -9.79
C SER A 14 18.24 37.77 -10.43
N PRO A 15 19.19 36.83 -10.21
CA PRO A 15 19.10 35.45 -10.68
C PRO A 15 17.91 34.67 -10.10
N ASP A 16 17.18 35.24 -9.15
CA ASP A 16 16.07 34.60 -8.43
C ASP A 16 14.71 34.74 -9.14
N ALA A 17 14.59 35.64 -10.13
CA ALA A 17 13.35 35.84 -10.90
C ALA A 17 12.79 34.55 -11.56
N PRO A 18 13.59 33.74 -12.29
CA PRO A 18 13.10 32.48 -12.87
C PRO A 18 12.71 31.42 -11.81
N LEU A 19 13.32 31.47 -10.63
CA LEU A 19 12.97 30.57 -9.52
C LEU A 19 11.61 30.91 -8.92
N ILE A 20 11.29 32.21 -8.82
CA ILE A 20 9.99 32.68 -8.33
C ILE A 20 8.87 32.34 -9.32
N GLU A 21 9.11 32.50 -10.62
CA GLU A 21 8.20 32.06 -11.68
C GLU A 21 7.90 30.56 -11.52
N GLY A 22 8.95 29.74 -11.34
CA GLY A 22 8.82 28.30 -11.10
C GLY A 22 7.99 27.96 -9.86
N ILE A 23 8.17 28.67 -8.75
CA ILE A 23 7.36 28.48 -7.52
C ILE A 23 5.88 28.80 -7.77
N ILE A 24 5.60 29.85 -8.55
CA ILE A 24 4.21 30.24 -8.87
C ILE A 24 3.57 29.15 -9.73
N ILE A 25 4.28 28.62 -10.73
CA ILE A 25 3.80 27.52 -11.58
C ILE A 25 3.51 26.28 -10.74
N ILE A 26 4.44 25.86 -9.88
CA ILE A 26 4.24 24.70 -9.00
C ILE A 26 3.05 24.94 -8.03
N GLY A 27 2.94 26.15 -7.48
CA GLY A 27 1.83 26.51 -6.60
C GLY A 27 0.48 26.48 -7.33
N TYR A 28 0.45 26.93 -8.58
CA TYR A 28 -0.73 26.85 -9.44
C TYR A 28 -1.11 25.40 -9.73
N ASP A 29 -0.14 24.56 -10.11
CA ASP A 29 -0.37 23.13 -10.38
C ASP A 29 -0.95 22.42 -9.15
N ILE A 30 -0.43 22.69 -7.95
CA ILE A 30 -0.97 22.14 -6.69
C ILE A 30 -2.42 22.60 -6.48
N CYS A 31 -2.72 23.88 -6.69
CA CYS A 31 -4.09 24.39 -6.54
C CYS A 31 -5.07 23.83 -7.60
N MET A 32 -4.57 23.35 -8.74
CA MET A 32 -5.39 22.71 -9.78
C MET A 32 -5.64 21.22 -9.54
N GLN A 33 -4.93 20.58 -8.60
CA GLN A 33 -5.12 19.16 -8.32
C GLN A 33 -6.55 18.91 -7.80
N LEU A 34 -7.28 18.05 -8.51
CA LEU A 34 -8.58 17.58 -8.07
C LEU A 34 -8.39 16.34 -7.19
N TYR A 35 -9.17 16.25 -6.13
CA TYR A 35 -9.21 15.04 -5.33
C TYR A 35 -9.83 13.90 -6.14
N GLU A 36 -9.06 12.82 -6.31
CA GLU A 36 -9.54 11.56 -6.85
C GLU A 36 -9.57 10.51 -5.74
N LYS A 37 -10.66 9.75 -5.68
CA LYS A 37 -10.80 8.68 -4.70
C LYS A 37 -9.83 7.56 -5.04
N GLU A 38 -9.05 7.09 -4.06
CA GLU A 38 -8.18 5.94 -4.24
C GLU A 38 -8.99 4.68 -4.58
N LEU A 39 -8.77 4.15 -5.78
CA LEU A 39 -9.36 2.91 -6.26
C LEU A 39 -8.42 1.74 -5.98
N LEU A 40 -9.00 0.62 -5.54
CA LEU A 40 -8.28 -0.64 -5.41
C LEU A 40 -8.09 -1.24 -6.81
N THR A 41 -6.87 -1.17 -7.34
CA THR A 41 -6.47 -1.84 -8.58
C THR A 41 -5.82 -3.19 -8.28
N ASP A 42 -5.90 -4.15 -9.22
CA ASP A 42 -5.28 -5.47 -9.04
C ASP A 42 -3.77 -5.41 -8.77
N SER A 43 -3.06 -4.35 -9.19
CA SER A 43 -1.63 -4.16 -8.91
C SER A 43 -1.32 -3.44 -7.59
N SER A 44 -2.33 -2.94 -6.87
CA SER A 44 -2.12 -2.07 -5.71
C SER A 44 -1.34 -2.77 -4.59
N TYR A 45 -1.53 -4.09 -4.43
CA TYR A 45 -0.84 -4.88 -3.40
C TYR A 45 0.68 -4.91 -3.60
N GLN A 46 1.19 -4.64 -4.81
CA GLN A 46 2.62 -4.67 -5.11
C GLN A 46 3.38 -3.50 -4.47
N HIS A 47 2.69 -2.40 -4.15
CA HIS A 47 3.28 -1.20 -3.56
C HIS A 47 3.41 -1.29 -2.03
N ILE A 48 3.05 -2.43 -1.42
CA ILE A 48 3.20 -2.64 0.02
C ILE A 48 4.70 -2.62 0.37
N TYR A 49 5.07 -1.72 1.28
CA TYR A 49 6.44 -1.62 1.77
C TYR A 49 6.94 -2.95 2.35
N GLY A 50 8.12 -3.39 1.91
CA GLY A 50 8.73 -4.65 2.34
C GLY A 50 8.31 -5.89 1.56
N LEU A 51 7.37 -5.78 0.60
CA LEU A 51 6.96 -6.91 -0.24
C LEU A 51 8.09 -7.38 -1.17
N GLN A 52 8.76 -6.44 -1.83
CA GLN A 52 9.86 -6.73 -2.78
C GLN A 52 11.07 -7.41 -2.09
N GLY A 53 11.36 -7.03 -0.85
CA GLY A 53 12.45 -7.65 -0.06
C GLY A 53 12.09 -9.01 0.55
N ALA A 54 10.81 -9.38 0.61
CA ALA A 54 10.37 -10.58 1.32
C ALA A 54 10.56 -11.88 0.54
N GLY A 55 10.72 -11.83 -0.79
CA GLY A 55 10.94 -13.03 -1.62
C GLY A 55 9.79 -14.04 -1.56
N PHE A 56 8.55 -13.57 -1.65
CA PHE A 56 7.37 -14.40 -1.49
C PHE A 56 7.15 -15.38 -2.65
N ASN A 57 6.67 -16.58 -2.30
CA ASN A 57 6.19 -17.56 -3.27
C ASN A 57 4.79 -17.17 -3.80
N ALA A 58 4.33 -17.77 -4.91
CA ALA A 58 3.05 -17.48 -5.54
C ALA A 58 1.86 -17.63 -4.58
N GLN A 59 1.87 -18.66 -3.73
CA GLN A 59 0.86 -18.85 -2.68
C GLN A 59 0.84 -17.71 -1.66
N GLN A 60 2.01 -17.25 -1.22
CA GLN A 60 2.12 -16.19 -0.23
C GLN A 60 1.71 -14.84 -0.84
N LEU A 61 2.06 -14.61 -2.11
CA LEU A 61 1.65 -13.42 -2.85
C LEU A 61 0.13 -13.38 -3.08
N ALA A 62 -0.48 -14.52 -3.40
CA ALA A 62 -1.92 -14.66 -3.52
C ALA A 62 -2.64 -14.35 -2.20
N VAL A 63 -2.05 -14.78 -1.06
CA VAL A 63 -2.58 -14.46 0.28
C VAL A 63 -2.46 -12.96 0.56
N VAL A 64 -1.33 -12.33 0.22
CA VAL A 64 -1.16 -10.87 0.33
C VAL A 64 -2.24 -10.14 -0.45
N ALA A 65 -2.46 -10.50 -1.71
CA ALA A 65 -3.45 -9.87 -2.58
C ALA A 65 -4.87 -10.04 -2.03
N GLY A 66 -5.24 -11.26 -1.61
CA GLY A 66 -6.54 -11.54 -1.01
C GLY A 66 -6.80 -10.77 0.29
N LEU A 67 -5.80 -10.70 1.18
CA LEU A 67 -5.89 -9.93 2.42
C LEU A 67 -5.91 -8.42 2.17
N HIS A 68 -5.18 -7.96 1.16
CA HIS A 68 -5.19 -6.56 0.75
C HIS A 68 -6.57 -6.10 0.29
N GLY A 69 -7.23 -6.91 -0.55
CA GLY A 69 -8.61 -6.65 -1.00
C GLY A 69 -9.62 -6.70 0.15
N TRP A 70 -9.53 -7.71 1.02
CA TRP A 70 -10.39 -7.80 2.20
C TRP A 70 -10.25 -6.60 3.14
N ARG A 71 -9.01 -6.17 3.38
CA ARG A 71 -8.70 -5.00 4.22
C ARG A 71 -9.38 -3.74 3.69
N ASP A 72 -9.29 -3.52 2.38
CA ASP A 72 -9.84 -2.35 1.70
C ASP A 72 -11.39 -2.35 1.71
N VAL A 73 -12.02 -3.51 1.55
CA VAL A 73 -13.49 -3.65 1.72
C VAL A 73 -13.93 -3.30 3.14
N ILE A 74 -13.27 -3.84 4.17
CA ILE A 74 -13.62 -3.54 5.56
C ILE A 74 -13.33 -2.08 5.93
N ALA A 75 -12.19 -1.55 5.48
CA ALA A 75 -11.83 -0.15 5.68
C ALA A 75 -12.90 0.81 5.13
N ARG A 76 -13.41 0.56 3.91
CA ARG A 76 -14.48 1.39 3.33
C ARG A 76 -15.84 1.17 3.99
N ALA A 77 -16.14 -0.03 4.47
CA ALA A 77 -17.42 -0.33 5.13
C ALA A 77 -17.52 0.31 6.53
N GLU A 78 -16.40 0.31 7.27
CA GLU A 78 -16.34 0.79 8.65
C GLU A 78 -15.85 2.25 8.75
N ASP A 79 -15.54 2.90 7.62
CA ASP A 79 -14.93 4.24 7.55
C ASP A 79 -13.60 4.35 8.32
N GLU A 80 -12.78 3.32 8.22
CA GLU A 80 -11.52 3.18 8.94
C GLU A 80 -10.32 3.15 8.00
N SER A 81 -9.18 3.63 8.49
CA SER A 81 -7.94 3.56 7.71
C SER A 81 -7.48 2.11 7.51
N THR A 82 -6.92 1.80 6.34
CA THR A 82 -6.41 0.45 6.02
C THR A 82 -5.35 -0.02 7.02
N GLY A 83 -4.52 0.89 7.52
CA GLY A 83 -3.50 0.60 8.54
C GLY A 83 -4.09 0.23 9.91
N TYR A 84 -5.26 0.78 10.28
CA TYR A 84 -5.95 0.44 11.51
C TYR A 84 -6.62 -0.92 11.45
N VAL A 85 -7.25 -1.24 10.31
CA VAL A 85 -7.89 -2.55 10.06
C VAL A 85 -6.84 -3.67 10.07
N LEU A 86 -5.79 -3.54 9.24
CA LEU A 86 -4.71 -4.52 9.15
C LEU A 86 -3.38 -3.86 8.71
N PRO A 87 -2.40 -3.71 9.63
CA PRO A 87 -1.10 -3.14 9.32
C PRO A 87 -0.31 -3.98 8.31
N ASN A 88 0.50 -3.31 7.48
CA ASN A 88 1.34 -3.95 6.45
C ASN A 88 2.27 -5.03 7.04
N LYS A 89 2.88 -4.76 8.20
CA LYS A 89 3.76 -5.73 8.87
C LYS A 89 3.01 -7.02 9.22
N THR A 90 1.87 -6.90 9.89
CA THR A 90 1.02 -8.04 10.28
C THR A 90 0.52 -8.80 9.04
N LEU A 91 0.13 -8.09 7.98
CA LEU A 91 -0.26 -8.67 6.70
C LEU A 91 0.86 -9.56 6.13
N THR A 92 2.10 -9.06 6.10
CA THR A 92 3.25 -9.85 5.63
C THR A 92 3.60 -11.02 6.56
N GLU A 93 3.42 -10.89 7.87
CA GLU A 93 3.64 -11.99 8.83
C GLU A 93 2.60 -13.11 8.63
N ILE A 94 1.33 -12.75 8.41
CA ILE A 94 0.25 -13.71 8.10
C ILE A 94 0.54 -14.41 6.77
N ALA A 95 0.95 -13.67 5.74
CA ALA A 95 1.32 -14.25 4.44
C ALA A 95 2.51 -15.22 4.55
N LYS A 96 3.49 -14.95 5.42
CA LYS A 96 4.60 -15.89 5.69
C LYS A 96 4.13 -17.20 6.31
N GLN A 97 3.25 -17.10 7.30
CA GLN A 97 2.84 -18.26 8.11
C GLN A 97 1.67 -19.05 7.50
N MET A 98 0.88 -18.45 6.61
CA MET A 98 -0.30 -19.04 5.95
C MET A 98 -1.20 -19.85 6.90
N PRO A 99 -1.78 -19.24 7.94
CA PRO A 99 -2.58 -19.95 8.92
C PRO A 99 -3.92 -20.43 8.32
N LEU A 100 -4.06 -21.75 8.16
CA LEU A 100 -5.28 -22.39 7.63
C LEU A 100 -6.39 -22.60 8.68
N THR A 101 -6.13 -22.25 9.94
CA THR A 101 -7.09 -22.37 11.05
C THR A 101 -7.12 -21.08 11.87
N THR A 102 -8.29 -20.77 12.43
CA THR A 102 -8.51 -19.56 13.24
C THR A 102 -7.59 -19.51 14.46
N ASN A 103 -7.30 -20.65 15.09
CA ASN A 103 -6.38 -20.74 16.22
C ASN A 103 -4.93 -20.42 15.82
N LYS A 104 -4.48 -20.90 14.64
CA LYS A 104 -3.15 -20.55 14.12
C LYS A 104 -3.07 -19.07 13.78
N LEU A 105 -4.13 -18.50 13.19
CA LEU A 105 -4.21 -17.06 12.88
C LEU A 105 -4.15 -16.20 14.16
N LYS A 106 -4.89 -16.58 15.21
CA LYS A 106 -4.81 -15.87 16.51
C LYS A 106 -3.40 -15.91 17.12
N ARG A 107 -2.72 -17.06 17.06
CA ARG A 107 -1.36 -17.23 17.63
C ARG A 107 -0.28 -16.51 16.80
N SER A 108 -0.51 -16.42 15.51
CA SER A 108 0.34 -15.76 14.52
C SER A 108 0.49 -14.26 14.80
N MET A 109 -0.56 -13.64 15.34
CA MET A 109 -0.63 -12.19 15.56
C MET A 109 -0.11 -11.83 16.94
N LYS A 110 0.90 -10.94 16.99
CA LYS A 110 1.47 -10.44 18.26
C LYS A 110 0.57 -9.42 18.95
N SER A 111 -0.22 -8.67 18.18
CA SER A 111 -1.15 -7.64 18.63
C SER A 111 -2.59 -8.01 18.31
N LYS A 112 -3.50 -7.62 19.21
CA LYS A 112 -4.94 -7.79 18.99
C LYS A 112 -5.42 -6.73 18.01
N HIS A 113 -5.91 -7.17 16.86
CA HIS A 113 -6.56 -6.30 15.87
C HIS A 113 -8.07 -6.57 15.91
N PRO A 114 -8.89 -5.60 16.36
CA PRO A 114 -10.31 -5.84 16.63
C PRO A 114 -11.07 -6.32 15.38
N TYR A 115 -10.77 -5.76 14.21
CA TYR A 115 -11.43 -6.14 12.94
C TYR A 115 -11.05 -7.54 12.46
N VAL A 116 -9.81 -7.95 12.71
CA VAL A 116 -9.36 -9.31 12.36
C VAL A 116 -9.96 -10.32 13.32
N GLU A 117 -10.03 -10.01 14.62
CA GLU A 117 -10.63 -10.88 15.64
C GLU A 117 -12.13 -11.11 15.40
N ARG A 118 -12.86 -10.06 14.97
CA ARG A 118 -14.27 -10.18 14.59
C ARG A 118 -14.47 -11.05 13.35
N ASN A 119 -13.52 -11.04 12.42
CA ASN A 119 -13.65 -11.65 11.09
C ASN A 119 -12.73 -12.86 10.85
N LEU A 120 -12.28 -13.55 11.91
CA LEU A 120 -11.29 -14.63 11.78
C LEU A 120 -11.67 -15.73 10.79
N ALA A 121 -12.95 -16.14 10.79
CA ALA A 121 -13.43 -17.17 9.88
C ALA A 121 -13.35 -16.71 8.42
N ALA A 122 -13.75 -15.46 8.14
CA ALA A 122 -13.68 -14.87 6.82
C ALA A 122 -12.22 -14.77 6.35
N VAL A 123 -11.32 -14.26 7.19
CA VAL A 123 -9.89 -14.14 6.87
C VAL A 123 -9.27 -15.51 6.56
N VAL A 124 -9.56 -16.54 7.37
CA VAL A 124 -9.08 -17.90 7.09
C VAL A 124 -9.65 -18.46 5.78
N SER A 125 -10.91 -18.18 5.47
CA SER A 125 -11.52 -18.61 4.21
C SER A 125 -10.86 -17.95 3.00
N ILE A 126 -10.52 -16.67 3.09
CA ILE A 126 -9.80 -15.91 2.05
C ILE A 126 -8.40 -16.51 1.86
N ILE A 127 -7.68 -16.80 2.95
CA ILE A 127 -6.35 -17.44 2.87
C ILE A 127 -6.44 -18.77 2.13
N LYS A 128 -7.43 -19.62 2.46
CA LYS A 128 -7.62 -20.92 1.79
C LYS A 128 -7.89 -20.74 0.30
N TYR A 129 -8.77 -19.82 -0.06
CA TYR A 129 -9.10 -19.52 -1.46
C TYR A 129 -7.87 -18.98 -2.22
N SER A 130 -7.14 -18.04 -1.63
CA SER A 130 -5.91 -17.48 -2.19
C SER A 130 -4.84 -18.54 -2.44
N VAL A 131 -4.66 -19.50 -1.51
CA VAL A 131 -3.70 -20.59 -1.69
C VAL A 131 -4.10 -21.52 -2.84
N GLN A 132 -5.40 -21.77 -3.03
CA GLN A 132 -5.90 -22.56 -4.17
C GLN A 132 -5.72 -21.82 -5.50
N ASN A 133 -5.89 -20.50 -5.51
CA ASN A 133 -5.73 -19.65 -6.70
C ASN A 133 -4.29 -19.17 -6.92
N SER A 134 -3.29 -19.86 -6.38
CA SER A 134 -1.90 -19.38 -6.43
C SER A 134 -1.31 -19.31 -7.83
N ALA A 135 -1.79 -20.14 -8.76
CA ALA A 135 -1.30 -20.21 -10.14
C ALA A 135 -1.42 -18.84 -10.86
N ALA A 136 -2.45 -18.05 -10.56
CA ALA A 136 -2.64 -16.72 -11.15
C ALA A 136 -1.53 -15.73 -10.78
N TYR A 137 -0.77 -16.00 -9.71
CA TYR A 137 0.25 -15.09 -9.17
C TYR A 137 1.67 -15.49 -9.52
N GLU A 138 1.89 -16.59 -10.24
CA GLU A 138 3.22 -17.05 -10.65
C GLU A 138 3.93 -16.02 -11.53
N ALA A 139 3.23 -15.49 -12.54
CA ALA A 139 3.76 -14.43 -13.41
C ALA A 139 4.13 -13.15 -12.62
N ALA A 140 3.32 -12.80 -11.61
CA ALA A 140 3.57 -11.64 -10.77
C ALA A 140 4.79 -11.83 -9.85
N VAL A 141 5.06 -13.06 -9.41
CA VAL A 141 6.26 -13.40 -8.63
C VAL A 141 7.52 -13.27 -9.47
N GLU A 142 7.51 -13.76 -10.71
CA GLU A 142 8.67 -13.61 -11.61
C GLU A 142 8.99 -12.14 -11.87
N HIS A 143 7.99 -11.32 -12.18
CA HIS A 143 8.19 -9.87 -12.36
C HIS A 143 8.68 -9.16 -11.07
N LEU A 144 8.35 -9.68 -9.88
CA LEU A 144 8.91 -9.18 -8.61
C LEU A 144 10.37 -9.60 -8.42
N LYS A 145 10.75 -10.80 -8.88
CA LYS A 145 12.14 -11.28 -8.84
C LYS A 145 13.03 -10.51 -9.81
N GLU A 146 12.56 -10.27 -11.04
CA GLU A 146 13.26 -9.50 -12.06
C GLU A 146 13.57 -8.08 -11.55
N ARG A 147 12.55 -7.36 -11.05
CA ARG A 147 12.76 -6.03 -10.46
C ARG A 147 13.75 -6.02 -9.30
N ARG A 148 13.79 -7.09 -8.50
CA ARG A 148 14.77 -7.21 -7.41
C ARG A 148 16.20 -7.36 -7.96
N LEU A 149 16.38 -8.15 -9.03
CA LEU A 149 17.68 -8.33 -9.69
C LEU A 149 18.17 -7.04 -10.34
N GLU A 150 17.29 -6.25 -10.94
CA GLU A 150 17.63 -4.94 -11.54
C GLU A 150 18.05 -3.89 -10.50
N SER A 151 17.54 -4.02 -9.26
CA SER A 151 17.85 -3.11 -8.15
C SER A 151 19.08 -3.51 -7.31
N SER A 152 19.72 -4.66 -7.61
CA SER A 152 20.88 -5.22 -6.88
C SER A 152 22.18 -5.00 -7.65
#